data_AF-A0A6S6S5M5-F1
#
_entry.id   AF-A0A6S6S5M5-F1
#
_cell.length_a   1.000
_cell.length_b   1.000
_cell.length_c   1.000
_cell.angle_alpha   90.00
_cell.angle_beta   90.00
_cell.angle_gamma   90.00
#
_symmetry.space_group_name_H-M   'P 1'
#
loop_
_entity.id
_entity.type
_entity.pdbx_description
1 polymer ?
#
loop_
_entity_poly.entity_id
_entity_poly.type
_entity_poly.pdbx_seq_one_letter_code
_entity_poly.pdbx_strand_id
1 'polypeptide(L)'
;MQFIVYAMLCCTLSVQAQIEKDLVLELKTGTQVEIDNINTPSKGMIVFNTTDNKVYDYNGTHWTTPDTFVSTDTDNQISSGTDNGIYLGPTVYAGYFIIDASGNKTITGIPFEPSQITFAAHANIETLDLNSDNGVGDNDGTLNNSFGTMNGFGRSDSGTIVQQVIYVGGSGNSINDISRYASSSNCIGIRYGNQNGNQVGRINGSLLSFTTDGFVLNIERTTSAANENLVVLYTAYK
;
A
#
# COMPACT_ATOMS: atom_id res chain seq x y z
N MET A 1 58.68 58.31 -28.11
CA MET A 1 57.29 58.21 -28.59
C MET A 1 56.68 56.96 -27.97
N GLN A 2 55.90 57.10 -26.90
CA GLN A 2 55.20 55.98 -26.28
C GLN A 2 53.84 56.51 -25.81
N PHE A 3 52.80 56.11 -26.54
CA PHE A 3 51.41 56.48 -26.30
C PHE A 3 50.86 55.65 -25.13
N ILE A 4 50.39 56.32 -24.08
CA ILE A 4 49.60 55.70 -23.02
C ILE A 4 48.14 55.69 -23.50
N VAL A 5 47.60 54.51 -23.78
CA VAL A 5 46.19 54.29 -24.11
C VAL A 5 45.45 53.98 -22.81
N TYR A 6 44.59 54.89 -22.36
CA TYR A 6 43.64 54.62 -21.28
C TYR A 6 42.46 53.81 -21.84
N ALA A 7 42.42 52.51 -21.57
CA ALA A 7 41.25 51.69 -21.81
C ALA A 7 40.23 51.91 -20.68
N MET A 8 39.16 52.63 -20.98
CA MET A 8 38.02 52.83 -20.07
C MET A 8 37.22 51.52 -20.00
N LEU A 9 37.41 50.76 -18.92
CA LEU A 9 36.68 49.53 -18.62
C LEU A 9 35.24 49.89 -18.22
N CYS A 10 34.30 49.75 -19.15
CA CYS A 10 32.88 49.96 -18.92
C CYS A 10 32.33 48.77 -18.10
N CYS A 11 32.33 48.90 -16.76
CA CYS A 11 31.67 47.95 -15.87
C CYS A 11 30.14 48.11 -16.00
N THR A 12 29.49 47.21 -16.72
CA THR A 12 28.04 47.11 -16.72
C THR A 12 27.59 46.51 -15.39
N LEU A 13 27.12 47.36 -14.48
CA LEU A 13 26.42 46.94 -13.27
C LEU A 13 25.05 46.38 -13.67
N SER A 14 24.90 45.06 -13.59
CA SER A 14 23.59 44.41 -13.64
C SER A 14 22.88 44.66 -12.30
N VAL A 15 22.10 45.74 -12.24
CA VAL A 15 21.20 45.98 -11.11
C VAL A 15 20.05 44.98 -11.26
N GLN A 16 20.01 43.95 -10.42
CA GLN A 16 18.83 43.09 -10.36
C GLN A 16 17.65 43.95 -9.92
N ALA A 17 16.53 43.88 -10.64
CA ALA A 17 15.30 44.53 -10.20
C ALA A 17 14.89 43.93 -8.84
N GLN A 18 15.08 44.69 -7.76
CA GLN A 18 14.59 44.33 -6.43
C GLN A 18 13.27 45.05 -6.18
N ILE A 19 12.31 44.31 -5.61
CA ILE A 19 11.11 44.91 -5.04
C ILE A 19 11.54 45.66 -3.78
N GLU A 20 11.25 46.96 -3.70
CA GLU A 20 11.52 47.74 -2.50
C GLU A 20 10.71 47.18 -1.33
N LYS A 21 11.29 47.14 -0.13
CA LYS A 21 10.65 46.56 1.06
C LYS A 21 9.25 47.13 1.31
N ASP A 22 9.06 48.41 0.99
CA ASP A 22 7.82 49.17 1.23
C ASP A 22 6.75 48.89 0.15
N LEU A 23 7.10 48.17 -0.92
CA LEU A 23 6.17 47.68 -1.95
C LEU A 23 5.63 46.28 -1.62
N VAL A 24 6.08 45.66 -0.53
CA VAL A 24 5.59 44.36 -0.06
C VAL A 24 4.42 44.58 0.89
N LEU A 25 3.38 43.75 0.79
CA LEU A 25 2.31 43.71 1.78
C LEU A 25 2.88 43.29 3.14
N GLU A 26 2.84 44.18 4.12
CA GLU A 26 3.21 43.86 5.51
C GLU A 26 1.99 43.41 6.31
N LEU A 27 2.12 42.27 6.99
CA LEU A 27 1.14 41.82 7.99
C LEU A 27 1.46 42.44 9.35
N LYS A 28 0.42 42.73 10.14
CA LYS A 28 0.61 43.03 11.56
C LYS A 28 1.16 41.79 12.26
N THR A 29 2.20 41.98 13.05
CA THR A 29 2.90 40.90 13.74
C THR A 29 2.69 41.00 15.26
N GLY A 30 2.73 39.86 15.95
CA GLY A 30 2.65 39.79 17.40
C GLY A 30 2.97 38.39 17.91
N THR A 31 3.31 38.26 19.19
CA THR A 31 3.42 36.98 19.88
C THR A 31 2.02 36.35 20.07
N GLN A 32 1.96 35.05 20.39
CA GLN A 32 0.69 34.37 20.68
C GLN A 32 -0.14 35.11 21.73
N VAL A 33 0.52 35.54 22.82
CA VAL A 33 -0.14 36.27 23.92
C VAL A 33 -0.67 37.62 23.46
N GLU A 34 0.05 38.33 22.61
CA GLU A 34 -0.41 39.63 22.08
C GLU A 34 -1.59 39.45 21.13
N ILE A 35 -1.54 38.43 20.26
CA ILE A 35 -2.60 38.10 19.30
C ILE A 35 -3.88 37.69 20.03
N ASP A 36 -3.79 36.81 21.05
CA ASP A 36 -4.95 36.35 21.83
C ASP A 36 -5.60 37.48 22.64
N ASN A 37 -4.85 38.53 22.98
CA ASN A 37 -5.34 39.70 23.70
C ASN A 37 -5.85 40.83 22.79
N ILE A 38 -5.91 40.63 21.46
CA ILE A 38 -6.53 41.61 20.55
C ILE A 38 -8.01 41.76 20.96
N ASN A 39 -8.39 42.96 21.37
CA ASN A 39 -9.77 43.25 21.73
C ASN A 39 -10.65 43.36 20.47
N THR A 40 -11.80 42.69 20.48
CA THR A 40 -12.83 42.77 19.41
C THR A 40 -12.33 42.52 17.97
N PRO A 41 -11.59 41.43 17.70
CA PRO A 41 -11.15 41.11 16.34
C PRO A 41 -12.35 40.82 15.43
N SER A 42 -12.26 41.26 14.18
CA SER A 42 -13.26 41.00 13.14
C SER A 42 -12.94 39.70 12.40
N LYS A 43 -13.99 38.94 12.03
CA LYS A 43 -13.83 37.72 11.25
C LYS A 43 -13.09 38.01 9.94
N GLY A 44 -12.07 37.22 9.62
CA GLY A 44 -11.21 37.37 8.44
C GLY A 44 -10.03 38.31 8.61
N MET A 45 -9.79 38.88 9.81
CA MET A 45 -8.54 39.58 10.10
C MET A 45 -7.36 38.62 9.97
N ILE A 46 -6.23 39.10 9.42
CA ILE A 46 -5.01 38.31 9.22
C ILE A 46 -3.86 38.94 10.01
N VAL A 47 -3.11 38.11 10.74
CA VAL A 47 -1.92 38.49 11.50
C VAL A 47 -0.80 37.47 11.32
N PHE A 48 0.44 37.90 11.52
CA PHE A 48 1.60 37.00 11.57
C PHE A 48 2.03 36.79 13.02
N ASN A 49 2.00 35.55 13.48
CA ASN A 49 2.41 35.17 14.81
C ASN A 49 3.93 34.92 14.85
N THR A 50 4.64 35.71 15.64
CA THR A 50 6.09 35.62 15.78
C THR A 50 6.55 34.54 16.74
N THR A 51 5.62 33.91 17.48
CA THR A 51 5.94 32.79 18.39
C THR A 51 6.18 31.50 17.63
N ASP A 52 5.40 31.24 16.57
CA ASP A 52 5.47 30.01 15.76
C ASP A 52 5.78 30.27 14.27
N ASN A 53 5.96 31.54 13.88
CA ASN A 53 6.24 31.99 12.52
C ASN A 53 5.14 31.64 11.51
N LYS A 54 3.86 31.71 11.91
CA LYS A 54 2.71 31.41 11.04
C LYS A 54 1.78 32.58 10.82
N VAL A 55 1.02 32.54 9.72
CA VAL A 55 -0.10 33.44 9.47
C VAL A 55 -1.37 32.86 10.10
N TYR A 56 -2.11 33.70 10.81
CA TYR A 56 -3.40 33.38 11.42
C TYR A 56 -4.49 34.23 10.81
N ASP A 57 -5.68 33.65 10.65
CA ASP A 57 -6.92 34.38 10.42
C ASP A 57 -7.87 34.25 11.62
N TYR A 58 -8.63 35.30 11.91
CA TYR A 58 -9.64 35.24 12.96
C TYR A 58 -10.94 34.65 12.39
N ASN A 59 -11.36 33.47 12.86
CA ASN A 59 -12.54 32.78 12.32
C ASN A 59 -13.88 33.33 12.83
N GLY A 60 -13.85 34.31 13.73
CA GLY A 60 -15.00 34.88 14.43
C GLY A 60 -15.04 34.55 15.92
N THR A 61 -14.24 33.59 16.38
CA THR A 61 -14.17 33.18 17.79
C THR A 61 -12.74 33.03 18.30
N HIS A 62 -11.84 32.48 17.48
CA HIS A 62 -10.43 32.30 17.84
C HIS A 62 -9.54 32.63 16.64
N TRP A 63 -8.27 32.94 16.90
CA TRP A 63 -7.24 32.96 15.87
C TRP A 63 -6.90 31.53 15.49
N THR A 64 -6.98 31.22 14.20
CA THR A 64 -6.61 29.91 13.66
C THR A 64 -5.62 30.11 12.52
N THR A 65 -4.73 29.16 12.31
CA THR A 65 -4.07 29.06 11.01
C THR A 65 -5.10 28.57 9.98
N PRO A 66 -4.90 28.84 8.68
CA PRO A 66 -5.68 28.22 7.62
C PRO A 66 -5.55 26.68 7.51
N ASP A 67 -5.02 26.00 8.53
CA ASP A 67 -4.41 24.65 8.46
C ASP A 67 -5.38 23.48 8.25
N THR A 68 -6.69 23.67 8.19
CA THR A 68 -7.61 22.53 7.98
C THR A 68 -7.84 22.24 6.51
N PHE A 69 -6.81 21.73 5.82
CA PHE A 69 -6.95 21.14 4.48
C PHE A 69 -7.23 19.63 4.51
N VAL A 70 -7.13 19.01 5.69
CA VAL A 70 -7.30 17.56 5.88
C VAL A 70 -8.52 17.31 6.75
N SER A 71 -9.45 16.46 6.27
CA SER A 71 -10.65 16.11 7.04
C SER A 71 -10.30 15.32 8.29
N THR A 72 -11.14 15.42 9.32
CA THR A 72 -11.04 14.62 10.56
C THR A 72 -11.98 13.41 10.55
N ASP A 73 -12.66 13.15 9.43
CA ASP A 73 -13.51 11.97 9.26
C ASP A 73 -12.70 10.68 9.48
N THR A 74 -13.32 9.67 10.08
CA THR A 74 -12.67 8.39 10.45
C THR A 74 -12.08 7.63 9.28
N ASP A 75 -12.65 7.82 8.08
CA ASP A 75 -12.26 7.10 6.87
C ASP A 75 -11.35 7.94 5.95
N ASN A 76 -10.88 9.09 6.44
CA ASN A 76 -9.99 9.93 5.66
C ASN A 76 -8.62 9.24 5.48
N GLN A 77 -8.25 8.98 4.22
CA GLN A 77 -6.96 8.36 3.89
C GLN A 77 -5.80 9.36 3.90
N ILE A 78 -6.10 10.66 3.92
CA ILE A 78 -5.16 11.76 3.89
C ILE A 78 -4.88 12.21 5.33
N SER A 79 -3.63 12.41 5.71
CA SER A 79 -3.23 12.97 7.01
C SER A 79 -2.41 14.26 6.82
N SER A 80 -2.06 14.92 7.92
CA SER A 80 -0.95 15.88 7.88
C SER A 80 0.39 15.14 7.81
N GLY A 81 1.30 15.63 6.98
CA GLY A 81 2.69 15.19 6.93
C GLY A 81 3.49 15.74 8.11
N THR A 82 4.75 15.31 8.25
CA THR A 82 5.67 15.83 9.29
C THR A 82 5.99 17.32 9.11
N ASP A 83 5.77 17.84 7.91
CA ASP A 83 5.88 19.25 7.52
C ASP A 83 4.55 20.02 7.64
N ASN A 84 3.51 19.38 8.19
CA ASN A 84 2.12 19.85 8.23
C ASN A 84 1.46 20.03 6.84
N GLY A 85 2.05 19.50 5.78
CA GLY A 85 1.43 19.43 4.46
C GLY A 85 0.36 18.36 4.37
N ILE A 86 -0.40 18.34 3.27
CA ILE A 86 -1.32 17.25 2.94
C ILE A 86 -0.49 16.01 2.58
N TYR A 87 -0.70 14.90 3.28
CA TYR A 87 0.05 13.65 3.11
C TYR A 87 -0.88 12.48 2.81
N LEU A 88 -0.48 11.66 1.84
CA LEU A 88 -1.06 10.35 1.59
C LEU A 88 0.06 9.33 1.64
N GLY A 89 0.01 8.45 2.65
CA GLY A 89 0.94 7.32 2.75
C GLY A 89 0.67 6.25 1.69
N PRO A 90 1.46 5.16 1.69
CA PRO A 90 1.18 4.02 0.83
C PRO A 90 -0.23 3.48 1.09
N THR A 91 -0.99 3.24 0.01
CA THR A 91 -2.33 2.64 0.06
C THR A 91 -2.41 1.28 -0.64
N VAL A 92 -1.32 0.91 -1.33
CA VAL A 92 -1.19 -0.36 -2.04
C VAL A 92 0.20 -0.93 -1.76
N TYR A 93 0.27 -2.22 -1.49
CA TYR A 93 1.52 -2.94 -1.28
C TYR A 93 1.45 -4.32 -1.94
N ALA A 94 2.39 -4.62 -2.83
CA ALA A 94 2.52 -5.94 -3.44
C ALA A 94 3.62 -6.73 -2.73
N GLY A 95 3.36 -8.00 -2.43
CA GLY A 95 4.30 -8.88 -1.77
C GLY A 95 4.10 -10.35 -2.13
N TYR A 96 4.82 -11.23 -1.43
CA TYR A 96 4.70 -12.66 -1.60
C TYR A 96 4.94 -13.38 -0.26
N PHE A 97 4.54 -14.65 -0.19
CA PHE A 97 4.94 -15.57 0.87
C PHE A 97 4.89 -17.01 0.36
N ILE A 98 5.50 -17.94 1.09
CA ILE A 98 5.48 -19.37 0.78
C ILE A 98 4.65 -20.08 1.84
N ILE A 99 3.60 -20.78 1.44
CA ILE A 99 2.91 -21.74 2.30
C ILE A 99 3.77 -23.01 2.37
N ASP A 100 4.17 -23.39 3.57
CA ASP A 100 5.12 -24.45 3.90
C ASP A 100 4.64 -25.38 5.02
N ALA A 101 3.55 -25.01 5.71
CA ALA A 101 2.90 -25.82 6.74
C ALA A 101 1.39 -25.51 6.84
N SER A 102 0.63 -26.37 7.50
CA SER A 102 -0.74 -26.07 7.95
C SER A 102 -0.73 -25.25 9.25
N GLY A 103 -1.84 -24.60 9.55
CA GLY A 103 -2.03 -23.74 10.73
C GLY A 103 -1.95 -22.26 10.40
N ASN A 104 -1.82 -21.44 11.44
CA ASN A 104 -1.84 -19.99 11.28
C ASN A 104 -0.55 -19.50 10.61
N LYS A 105 -0.69 -18.67 9.57
CA LYS A 105 0.40 -17.96 8.92
C LYS A 105 0.17 -16.46 9.05
N THR A 106 1.07 -15.78 9.74
CA THR A 106 1.04 -14.33 9.94
C THR A 106 1.96 -13.66 8.94
N ILE A 107 1.43 -12.67 8.22
CA ILE A 107 2.17 -11.82 7.28
C ILE A 107 2.25 -10.42 7.89
N THR A 108 3.47 -9.86 7.95
CA THR A 108 3.79 -8.57 8.58
C THR A 108 4.61 -7.69 7.63
N GLY A 109 4.86 -6.43 8.01
CA GLY A 109 5.70 -5.52 7.24
C GLY A 109 5.00 -4.78 6.09
N ILE A 110 3.67 -4.84 6.03
CA ILE A 110 2.86 -3.97 5.16
C ILE A 110 2.79 -2.60 5.85
N PRO A 111 3.04 -1.47 5.15
CA PRO A 111 3.18 -0.14 5.76
C PRO A 111 1.86 0.49 6.23
N PHE A 112 0.79 -0.30 6.33
CA PHE A 112 -0.54 0.09 6.77
C PHE A 112 -1.34 -1.14 7.20
N GLU A 113 -2.39 -0.94 8.00
CA GLU A 113 -3.41 -1.95 8.25
C GLU A 113 -4.25 -2.15 6.99
N PRO A 114 -4.23 -3.32 6.34
CA PRO A 114 -5.01 -3.53 5.14
C PRO A 114 -6.50 -3.70 5.46
N SER A 115 -7.37 -3.34 4.51
CA SER A 115 -8.80 -3.68 4.52
C SER A 115 -9.16 -4.72 3.46
N GLN A 116 -8.27 -4.97 2.51
CA GLN A 116 -8.43 -5.96 1.44
C GLN A 116 -7.07 -6.52 0.99
N ILE A 117 -7.02 -7.83 0.71
CA ILE A 117 -5.92 -8.50 0.00
C ILE A 117 -6.47 -9.24 -1.21
N THR A 118 -5.77 -9.18 -2.34
CA THR A 118 -5.94 -10.11 -3.46
C THR A 118 -4.77 -11.08 -3.52
N PHE A 119 -5.03 -12.32 -3.94
CA PHE A 119 -4.05 -13.40 -3.97
C PHE A 119 -4.02 -14.06 -5.36
N ALA A 120 -2.83 -14.44 -5.79
CA ALA A 120 -2.60 -15.27 -6.97
C ALA A 120 -1.55 -16.34 -6.67
N ALA A 121 -1.79 -17.56 -7.14
CA ALA A 121 -0.85 -18.66 -7.00
C ALA A 121 -1.06 -19.71 -8.09
N HIS A 122 -0.04 -20.53 -8.28
CA HIS A 122 -0.02 -21.56 -9.31
C HIS A 122 0.41 -22.89 -8.69
N ALA A 123 -0.23 -23.99 -9.10
CA ALA A 123 0.16 -25.32 -8.64
C ALA A 123 1.61 -25.62 -9.02
N ASN A 124 2.34 -26.29 -8.15
CA ASN A 124 3.75 -26.72 -8.34
C ASN A 124 4.76 -25.57 -8.54
N ILE A 125 4.43 -24.35 -8.13
CA ILE A 125 5.41 -23.27 -7.94
C ILE A 125 5.72 -23.16 -6.45
N GLU A 126 6.81 -23.80 -6.06
CA GLU A 126 7.18 -24.05 -4.67
C GLU A 126 8.25 -23.09 -4.13
N THR A 127 8.97 -22.40 -5.02
CA THR A 127 10.03 -21.45 -4.70
C THR A 127 9.95 -20.22 -5.60
N LEU A 128 10.58 -19.12 -5.19
CA LEU A 128 10.53 -17.85 -5.92
C LEU A 128 11.30 -17.89 -7.23
N ASP A 129 12.33 -18.73 -7.30
CA ASP A 129 13.21 -18.89 -8.44
C ASP A 129 13.18 -20.35 -8.90
N LEU A 130 12.25 -20.68 -9.82
CA LEU A 130 12.06 -22.03 -10.35
C LEU A 130 12.07 -22.01 -11.88
N ASN A 131 12.98 -22.79 -12.48
CA ASN A 131 13.09 -22.95 -13.93
C ASN A 131 13.44 -24.39 -14.35
N SER A 132 13.38 -25.34 -13.41
CA SER A 132 13.45 -26.77 -13.73
C SER A 132 12.06 -27.30 -14.09
N ASP A 133 12.01 -28.47 -14.72
CA ASP A 133 10.77 -29.25 -14.76
C ASP A 133 10.41 -29.76 -13.36
N ASN A 134 9.29 -30.47 -13.26
CA ASN A 134 8.76 -31.02 -12.01
C ASN A 134 9.52 -32.26 -11.50
N GLY A 135 10.54 -32.76 -12.22
CA GLY A 135 11.43 -33.83 -11.76
C GLY A 135 10.80 -35.20 -11.51
N VAL A 136 9.52 -35.43 -11.86
CA VAL A 136 8.79 -36.68 -11.57
C VAL A 136 8.65 -37.64 -12.76
N GLY A 137 9.34 -37.37 -13.86
CA GLY A 137 9.31 -38.18 -15.08
C GLY A 137 8.06 -37.92 -15.95
N ASP A 138 8.14 -38.37 -17.20
CA ASP A 138 7.10 -38.11 -18.20
C ASP A 138 5.80 -38.86 -17.88
N ASN A 139 4.67 -38.20 -18.14
CA ASN A 139 3.34 -38.76 -17.97
C ASN A 139 3.04 -39.28 -16.56
N ASP A 140 3.61 -38.65 -15.54
CA ASP A 140 3.39 -39.05 -14.15
C ASP A 140 2.01 -38.63 -13.63
N GLY A 141 1.29 -39.55 -12.96
CA GLY A 141 -0.08 -39.33 -12.50
C GLY A 141 -0.21 -38.69 -11.11
N THR A 142 0.89 -38.24 -10.51
CA THR A 142 0.89 -37.66 -9.17
C THR A 142 0.53 -36.17 -9.20
N LEU A 143 0.41 -35.59 -8.00
CA LEU A 143 0.14 -34.17 -7.81
C LEU A 143 1.26 -33.26 -8.36
N ASN A 144 2.51 -33.73 -8.42
CA ASN A 144 3.65 -32.97 -8.92
C ASN A 144 3.55 -32.71 -10.43
N ASN A 145 2.69 -33.46 -11.12
CA ASN A 145 2.35 -33.24 -12.53
C ASN A 145 1.01 -32.50 -12.71
N SER A 146 0.46 -31.89 -11.66
CA SER A 146 -0.68 -30.98 -11.78
C SER A 146 -0.23 -29.60 -12.26
N PHE A 147 -1.11 -28.88 -12.96
CA PHE A 147 -0.93 -27.47 -13.23
C PHE A 147 -2.25 -26.74 -13.00
N GLY A 148 -2.20 -25.46 -12.70
CA GLY A 148 -3.39 -24.66 -12.53
C GLY A 148 -3.11 -23.31 -11.92
N THR A 149 -4.12 -22.46 -11.89
CA THR A 149 -4.04 -21.09 -11.39
C THR A 149 -5.21 -20.78 -10.50
N MET A 150 -4.97 -20.03 -9.43
CA MET A 150 -6.00 -19.48 -8.57
C MET A 150 -5.95 -17.95 -8.55
N ASN A 151 -7.13 -17.35 -8.42
CA ASN A 151 -7.29 -15.97 -8.02
C ASN A 151 -8.24 -15.94 -6.83
N GLY A 152 -7.87 -15.22 -5.79
CA GLY A 152 -8.72 -15.06 -4.61
C GLY A 152 -8.58 -13.68 -3.98
N PHE A 153 -9.47 -13.40 -3.04
CA PHE A 153 -9.42 -12.19 -2.24
C PHE A 153 -9.97 -12.44 -0.84
N GLY A 154 -9.57 -11.59 0.10
CA GLY A 154 -10.20 -11.43 1.41
C GLY A 154 -10.31 -9.94 1.72
N ARG A 155 -11.45 -9.50 2.23
CA ARG A 155 -11.70 -8.10 2.59
C ARG A 155 -12.53 -7.99 3.86
N SER A 156 -12.40 -6.88 4.56
CA SER A 156 -13.21 -6.53 5.72
C SER A 156 -14.39 -5.67 5.29
N ASP A 157 -15.60 -6.23 5.34
CA ASP A 157 -16.85 -5.50 5.14
C ASP A 157 -17.43 -5.19 6.53
N SER A 158 -17.11 -4.00 7.07
CA SER A 158 -17.57 -3.55 8.41
C SER A 158 -17.27 -4.53 9.56
N GLY A 159 -16.06 -5.11 9.58
CA GLY A 159 -15.62 -6.06 10.60
C GLY A 159 -16.00 -7.52 10.33
N THR A 160 -16.71 -7.81 9.24
CA THR A 160 -16.92 -9.18 8.75
C THR A 160 -15.96 -9.48 7.61
N ILE A 161 -15.26 -10.62 7.69
CA ILE A 161 -14.40 -11.06 6.58
C ILE A 161 -15.25 -11.67 5.47
N VAL A 162 -15.17 -11.08 4.28
CA VAL A 162 -15.69 -11.64 3.03
C VAL A 162 -14.51 -12.12 2.20
N GLN A 163 -14.61 -13.35 1.69
CA GLN A 163 -13.54 -13.96 0.91
C GLN A 163 -14.08 -14.85 -0.20
N GLN A 164 -13.26 -15.05 -1.22
CA GLN A 164 -13.54 -15.96 -2.32
C GLN A 164 -12.22 -16.41 -2.93
N VAL A 165 -12.21 -17.63 -3.45
CA VAL A 165 -11.18 -18.10 -4.35
C VAL A 165 -11.80 -18.90 -5.48
N ILE A 166 -11.24 -18.78 -6.68
CA ILE A 166 -11.52 -19.64 -7.82
C ILE A 166 -10.22 -20.22 -8.35
N TYR A 167 -10.28 -21.47 -8.79
CA TYR A 167 -9.16 -22.21 -9.35
C TYR A 167 -9.60 -23.09 -10.52
N VAL A 168 -8.73 -23.18 -11.51
CA VAL A 168 -8.84 -24.13 -12.63
C VAL A 168 -7.47 -24.72 -12.93
N GLY A 169 -7.44 -26.00 -13.27
CA GLY A 169 -6.21 -26.73 -13.56
C GLY A 169 -6.44 -28.08 -14.22
N GLY A 170 -5.35 -28.80 -14.43
CA GLY A 170 -5.32 -30.13 -15.04
C GLY A 170 -4.08 -30.91 -14.61
N SER A 171 -3.67 -31.86 -15.44
CA SER A 171 -2.47 -32.68 -15.24
C SER A 171 -1.69 -32.80 -16.54
N GLY A 172 -0.36 -32.74 -16.45
CA GLY A 172 0.56 -32.95 -17.55
C GLY A 172 0.66 -34.41 -18.01
N ASN A 173 0.04 -35.37 -17.31
CA ASN A 173 -0.03 -36.77 -17.75
C ASN A 173 -0.94 -36.94 -18.96
N SER A 174 -2.12 -36.35 -18.88
CA SER A 174 -3.11 -36.16 -19.94
C SER A 174 -4.21 -35.28 -19.37
N ILE A 175 -4.99 -34.63 -20.23
CA ILE A 175 -6.21 -33.93 -19.84
C ILE A 175 -7.40 -34.71 -20.37
N ASN A 176 -7.87 -35.69 -19.60
CA ASN A 176 -9.13 -36.38 -19.88
C ASN A 176 -10.32 -35.64 -19.23
N ASP A 177 -10.05 -34.92 -18.14
CA ASP A 177 -10.97 -34.00 -17.47
C ASP A 177 -10.17 -32.91 -16.72
N ILE A 178 -10.84 -31.84 -16.31
CA ILE A 178 -10.22 -30.69 -15.63
C ILE A 178 -10.46 -30.72 -14.11
N SER A 179 -9.51 -30.18 -13.36
CA SER A 179 -9.67 -29.87 -11.94
C SER A 179 -10.18 -28.43 -11.78
N ARG A 180 -11.22 -28.25 -10.99
CA ARG A 180 -11.77 -26.92 -10.67
C ARG A 180 -12.12 -26.83 -9.19
N TYR A 181 -12.01 -25.64 -8.63
CA TYR A 181 -12.34 -25.37 -7.23
C TYR A 181 -12.81 -23.93 -7.06
N ALA A 182 -13.79 -23.72 -6.18
CA ALA A 182 -14.22 -22.41 -5.75
C ALA A 182 -14.67 -22.48 -4.29
N SER A 183 -14.47 -21.41 -3.51
CA SER A 183 -14.86 -21.39 -2.10
C SER A 183 -15.03 -19.98 -1.57
N SER A 184 -16.22 -19.68 -1.06
CA SER A 184 -16.50 -18.43 -0.32
C SER A 184 -15.99 -18.45 1.13
N SER A 185 -15.38 -19.56 1.56
CA SER A 185 -14.82 -19.72 2.91
C SER A 185 -13.28 -19.68 2.91
N ASN A 186 -12.66 -19.48 1.75
CA ASN A 186 -11.22 -19.41 1.59
C ASN A 186 -10.87 -18.26 0.62
N CYS A 187 -9.71 -17.65 0.82
CA CYS A 187 -9.11 -16.67 -0.09
C CYS A 187 -7.95 -17.25 -0.91
N ILE A 188 -7.50 -18.46 -0.56
CA ILE A 188 -6.45 -19.22 -1.26
C ILE A 188 -6.95 -20.65 -1.44
N GLY A 189 -6.71 -21.22 -2.63
CA GLY A 189 -7.19 -22.57 -2.95
C GLY A 189 -6.49 -23.12 -4.18
N ILE A 190 -5.59 -24.09 -3.99
CA ILE A 190 -5.00 -24.90 -5.06
C ILE A 190 -5.54 -26.32 -4.94
N ARG A 191 -6.12 -26.83 -6.03
CA ARG A 191 -6.62 -28.20 -6.12
C ARG A 191 -5.79 -29.00 -7.12
N TYR A 192 -4.84 -29.78 -6.59
CA TYR A 192 -4.03 -30.69 -7.38
C TYR A 192 -4.91 -31.81 -7.95
N GLY A 193 -4.87 -31.95 -9.26
CA GLY A 193 -5.66 -32.91 -10.03
C GLY A 193 -4.79 -33.93 -10.75
N ASN A 194 -5.31 -35.14 -10.92
CA ASN A 194 -4.71 -36.13 -11.84
C ASN A 194 -5.33 -36.04 -13.25
N GLN A 195 -4.97 -36.96 -14.14
CA GLN A 195 -5.38 -36.96 -15.55
C GLN A 195 -6.90 -36.98 -15.78
N ASN A 196 -7.67 -37.45 -14.80
CA ASN A 196 -9.13 -37.57 -14.87
C ASN A 196 -9.82 -36.48 -14.03
N GLY A 197 -9.14 -35.37 -13.70
CA GLY A 197 -9.70 -34.28 -12.91
C GLY A 197 -9.98 -34.63 -11.44
N ASN A 198 -9.57 -35.81 -10.98
CA ASN A 198 -9.78 -36.25 -9.59
C ASN A 198 -8.86 -35.48 -8.65
N GLN A 199 -9.38 -35.09 -7.48
CA GLN A 199 -8.56 -34.41 -6.47
C GLN A 199 -7.56 -35.40 -5.87
N VAL A 200 -6.27 -35.11 -6.00
CA VAL A 200 -5.19 -35.87 -5.36
C VAL A 200 -4.50 -35.09 -4.25
N GLY A 201 -4.72 -33.77 -4.18
CA GLY A 201 -4.25 -32.92 -3.10
C GLY A 201 -4.97 -31.56 -3.10
N ARG A 202 -4.92 -30.85 -1.96
CA ARG A 202 -5.43 -29.49 -1.83
C ARG A 202 -4.66 -28.70 -0.78
N ILE A 203 -4.40 -27.43 -1.09
CA ILE A 203 -3.92 -26.40 -0.15
C ILE A 203 -4.96 -25.27 -0.16
N ASN A 204 -5.46 -24.92 1.02
CA ASN A 204 -6.45 -23.87 1.24
C ASN A 204 -5.91 -22.85 2.25
N GLY A 205 -6.37 -21.61 2.13
CA GLY A 205 -6.13 -20.57 3.13
C GLY A 205 -7.37 -19.70 3.31
N SER A 206 -7.78 -19.50 4.56
CA SER A 206 -8.85 -18.57 4.93
C SER A 206 -8.27 -17.38 5.68
N LEU A 207 -8.72 -16.17 5.35
CA LEU A 207 -8.34 -14.96 6.08
C LEU A 207 -9.03 -14.95 7.45
N LEU A 208 -8.23 -14.81 8.53
CA LEU A 208 -8.73 -14.71 9.90
C LEU A 208 -8.93 -13.26 10.33
N SER A 209 -7.92 -12.41 10.09
CA SER A 209 -7.94 -11.02 10.52
C SER A 209 -6.92 -10.18 9.75
N PHE A 210 -7.17 -8.88 9.69
CA PHE A 210 -6.17 -7.87 9.40
C PHE A 210 -5.45 -7.47 10.70
N THR A 211 -4.20 -7.03 10.57
CA THR A 211 -3.38 -6.51 11.67
C THR A 211 -2.81 -5.17 11.27
N THR A 212 -2.28 -4.42 12.24
CA THR A 212 -1.77 -3.05 12.04
C THR A 212 -0.75 -2.91 10.91
N ASP A 213 -0.01 -3.98 10.61
CA ASP A 213 1.01 -4.03 9.56
C ASP A 213 0.88 -5.30 8.67
N GLY A 214 -0.30 -5.91 8.60
CA GLY A 214 -0.53 -7.05 7.73
C GLY A 214 -1.80 -7.86 7.99
N PHE A 215 -1.69 -9.19 7.99
CA PHE A 215 -2.84 -10.09 8.09
C PHE A 215 -2.48 -11.50 8.56
N VAL A 216 -3.48 -12.26 9.01
CA VAL A 216 -3.34 -13.65 9.47
C VAL A 216 -4.22 -14.57 8.63
N LEU A 217 -3.63 -15.64 8.12
CA LEU A 217 -4.33 -16.73 7.42
C LEU A 217 -4.38 -17.97 8.30
N ASN A 218 -5.43 -18.80 8.15
CA ASN A 218 -5.43 -20.20 8.56
C ASN A 218 -5.22 -21.08 7.33
N ILE A 219 -4.17 -21.89 7.33
CA ILE A 219 -3.79 -22.76 6.22
C ILE A 219 -4.19 -24.21 6.49
N GLU A 220 -4.88 -24.82 5.54
CA GLU A 220 -5.28 -26.23 5.58
C GLU A 220 -4.70 -26.99 4.39
N ARG A 221 -4.10 -28.16 4.65
CA ARG A 221 -3.49 -29.01 3.62
C ARG A 221 -4.02 -30.43 3.76
N THR A 222 -4.36 -31.06 2.64
CA THR A 222 -4.64 -32.50 2.62
C THR A 222 -3.37 -33.28 2.90
N THR A 223 -3.47 -34.49 3.46
CA THR A 223 -2.32 -35.38 3.72
C THR A 223 -1.40 -35.55 2.51
N SER A 224 -1.96 -35.72 1.31
CA SER A 224 -1.17 -35.88 0.08
C SER A 224 -0.37 -34.62 -0.30
N ALA A 225 -0.84 -33.44 0.08
CA ALA A 225 -0.17 -32.16 -0.18
C ALA A 225 0.59 -31.63 1.04
N ALA A 226 0.85 -32.47 2.05
CA ALA A 226 1.49 -32.08 3.31
C ALA A 226 2.97 -31.72 3.18
N ASN A 227 3.62 -32.09 2.07
CA ASN A 227 5.02 -31.75 1.77
C ASN A 227 5.18 -30.70 0.66
N GLU A 228 4.11 -30.34 -0.04
CA GLU A 228 4.09 -29.33 -1.12
C GLU A 228 4.19 -27.89 -0.60
N ASN A 229 5.18 -27.14 -1.06
CA ASN A 229 5.17 -25.70 -0.83
C ASN A 229 4.25 -24.99 -1.85
N LEU A 230 3.89 -23.75 -1.57
CA LEU A 230 3.15 -22.93 -2.53
C LEU A 230 3.55 -21.46 -2.39
N VAL A 231 4.13 -20.91 -3.45
CA VAL A 231 4.32 -19.47 -3.58
C VAL A 231 2.98 -18.80 -3.82
N VAL A 232 2.69 -17.77 -3.02
CA VAL A 232 1.51 -16.93 -3.17
C VAL A 232 1.98 -15.49 -3.36
N LEU A 233 1.56 -14.88 -4.46
CA LEU A 233 1.66 -13.44 -4.65
C LEU A 233 0.43 -12.77 -4.07
N TYR A 234 0.59 -11.60 -3.48
CA TYR A 234 -0.53 -10.83 -2.96
C TYR A 234 -0.40 -9.34 -3.23
N THR A 235 -1.54 -8.66 -3.28
CA THR A 235 -1.64 -7.19 -3.25
C THR A 235 -2.56 -6.78 -2.10
N ALA A 236 -2.02 -6.00 -1.17
CA ALA A 236 -2.72 -5.42 -0.05
C ALA A 236 -3.21 -4.00 -0.38
N TYR A 237 -4.39 -3.65 0.11
CA TYR A 237 -5.03 -2.35 -0.03
C TYR A 237 -5.41 -1.83 1.35
N LYS A 238 -5.15 -0.55 1.59
CA LYS A 238 -5.56 0.17 2.81
C LYS A 238 -7.07 0.39 2.81
#